data_AF-A0A1V5PEM2-F1
#
_entry.id   AF-A0A1V5PEM2-F1
#
_cell.length_a   1.000
_cell.length_b   1.000
_cell.length_c   1.000
_cell.angle_alpha   90.00
_cell.angle_beta   90.00
_cell.angle_gamma   90.00
#
_symmetry.space_group_name_H-M   'P 1'
#
loop_
_entity.id
_entity.type
_entity.pdbx_description
1 polymer ?
#
loop_
_entity_poly.entity_id
_entity_poly.type
_entity_poly.pdbx_seq_one_letter_code
_entity_poly.pdbx_strand_id
1 'polypeptide(L)'
;MTEAREQVLRDALAAGLPADGKPLAEDGAGAQAYADAVAVYLAFAVDRMAMTGNSLVRWNCVGEKAQHCFGRQALPMLWDFAEPNFLATATGSVDAAVFYSCDPLNWMQPLVSGLSMQEDAATQSISNEKIISTDPPYYDNVGYADLSDFFYVWLRRTLKFVFPNLFATVAVPKVEELVATPYRHGNKEKAETFFLNGMTQAMHRLVDQAHLAFPVTIYYAFKQAESDGGESTASTGWDTFLEAVICAGFTITGTWPMRTEMKTRQVAMGTNALASSIVLVCRKRPADAPTATRREFLTALKAELPGALKHLQRGNIAPVDLAQAAIGPGMGVFTRYARVLDAAGQPMTVREALALINQTLDEVLAEQEGDFDPETRWAVAWFEQMGFNDGPFGDAETLSKAKNTSVETLAEAGLLASRGGKVRLFRPSELPAEWQPRHDARLTIWEMTHHLIRVLEKDGESGAAALAAQLGSRAETARELAYRLYTVCERKKRAQEALAYNALVQSWPEIARLAAEKAASGPVQERLDF
;
A
#
# COMPACT_ATOMS: atom_id res chain seq x y z
N MET A 1 4.89 -16.36 -37.56
CA MET A 1 3.54 -16.24 -36.99
C MET A 1 2.48 -16.74 -37.97
N THR A 2 2.37 -16.15 -39.17
CA THR A 2 1.40 -16.57 -40.20
C THR A 2 1.50 -18.06 -40.55
N GLU A 3 2.71 -18.56 -40.79
CA GLU A 3 2.94 -19.99 -41.07
C GLU A 3 2.47 -20.91 -39.93
N ALA A 4 2.84 -20.58 -38.68
CA ALA A 4 2.42 -21.34 -37.51
C ALA A 4 0.89 -21.36 -37.36
N ARG A 5 0.23 -20.22 -37.56
CA ARG A 5 -1.24 -20.13 -37.56
C ARG A 5 -1.87 -21.01 -38.64
N GLU A 6 -1.37 -20.96 -39.87
CA GLU A 6 -1.90 -21.76 -40.97
C GLU A 6 -1.76 -23.27 -40.68
N GLN A 7 -0.65 -23.68 -40.08
CA GLN A 7 -0.46 -25.06 -39.64
C GLN A 7 -1.48 -25.43 -38.55
N VAL A 8 -1.63 -24.60 -37.51
CA VAL A 8 -2.61 -24.83 -36.43
C VAL A 8 -4.04 -24.89 -36.96
N LEU A 9 -4.40 -24.05 -37.94
CA LEU A 9 -5.72 -24.08 -38.56
C LEU A 9 -5.97 -25.41 -39.27
N ARG A 10 -5.00 -25.90 -40.05
CA ARG A 10 -5.10 -27.21 -40.71
C ARG A 10 -5.26 -28.34 -39.70
N ASP A 11 -4.46 -28.31 -38.63
CA ASP A 11 -4.49 -29.35 -37.60
C ASP A 11 -5.79 -29.31 -36.78
N ALA A 12 -6.30 -28.11 -36.47
CA ALA A 12 -7.58 -27.93 -35.78
C ALA A 12 -8.77 -28.46 -36.59
N LEU A 13 -8.78 -28.21 -37.91
CA LEU A 13 -9.79 -28.76 -38.81
C LEU A 13 -9.68 -30.28 -38.91
N ALA A 14 -8.46 -30.83 -38.98
CA ALA A 14 -8.23 -32.28 -38.98
C ALA A 14 -8.65 -32.95 -37.67
N ALA A 15 -8.52 -32.25 -36.54
CA ALA A 15 -8.97 -32.70 -35.22
C ALA A 15 -10.50 -32.59 -35.02
N GLY A 16 -11.24 -32.04 -35.99
CA GLY A 16 -12.69 -31.95 -35.97
C GLY A 16 -13.26 -30.71 -35.29
N LEU A 17 -12.47 -29.64 -35.09
CA LEU A 17 -13.02 -28.37 -34.64
C LEU A 17 -13.94 -27.76 -35.71
N PRO A 18 -15.06 -27.14 -35.31
CA PRO A 18 -16.01 -26.57 -36.26
C PRO A 18 -15.38 -25.43 -37.07
N ALA A 19 -15.69 -25.39 -38.37
CA ALA A 19 -15.36 -24.26 -39.23
C ALA A 19 -16.52 -23.25 -39.22
N ASP A 20 -16.51 -22.33 -38.26
CA ASP A 20 -17.50 -21.24 -38.16
C ASP A 20 -17.18 -20.06 -39.08
N GLY A 21 -15.98 -20.04 -39.68
CA GLY A 21 -15.50 -19.00 -40.59
C GLY A 21 -15.27 -17.64 -39.91
N LYS A 22 -15.30 -17.59 -38.58
CA LYS A 22 -15.19 -16.36 -37.81
C LYS A 22 -13.79 -16.25 -37.18
N PRO A 23 -13.07 -15.13 -37.40
CA PRO A 23 -11.82 -14.88 -36.71
C PRO A 23 -12.04 -14.63 -35.22
N LEU A 24 -10.98 -14.74 -34.43
CA LEU A 24 -11.01 -14.44 -33.00
C LEU A 24 -11.45 -12.99 -32.71
N ALA A 25 -11.10 -12.05 -33.60
CA ALA A 25 -11.49 -10.64 -33.48
C ALA A 25 -12.99 -10.37 -33.63
N GLU A 26 -13.76 -11.35 -34.12
CA GLU A 26 -15.22 -11.27 -34.30
C GLU A 26 -15.95 -12.32 -33.43
N ASP A 27 -15.36 -12.64 -32.27
CA ASP A 27 -15.89 -13.59 -31.29
C ASP A 27 -16.14 -15.00 -31.86
N GLY A 28 -15.31 -15.42 -32.84
CA GLY A 28 -15.31 -16.79 -33.34
C GLY A 28 -14.90 -17.80 -32.26
N ALA A 29 -15.38 -19.04 -32.39
CA ALA A 29 -15.07 -20.15 -31.48
C ALA A 29 -14.57 -21.41 -32.22
N GLY A 30 -14.57 -21.38 -33.55
CA GLY A 30 -14.14 -22.49 -34.40
C GLY A 30 -12.63 -22.59 -34.60
N ALA A 31 -12.23 -23.42 -35.55
CA ALA A 31 -10.83 -23.70 -35.86
C ALA A 31 -10.02 -22.44 -36.21
N GLN A 32 -10.66 -21.45 -36.85
CA GLN A 32 -10.03 -20.17 -37.19
C GLN A 32 -9.69 -19.34 -35.95
N ALA A 33 -10.67 -19.16 -35.06
CA ALA A 33 -10.46 -18.44 -33.80
C ALA A 33 -9.45 -19.15 -32.88
N TYR A 34 -9.43 -20.48 -32.88
CA TYR A 34 -8.42 -21.26 -32.16
C TYR A 34 -7.01 -20.99 -32.71
N ALA A 35 -6.83 -21.02 -34.04
CA ALA A 35 -5.55 -20.72 -34.68
C ALA A 35 -5.09 -19.27 -34.44
N ASP A 36 -6.03 -18.32 -34.47
CA ASP A 36 -5.81 -16.93 -34.07
C ASP A 36 -5.33 -16.84 -32.61
N ALA A 37 -5.99 -17.53 -31.68
CA ALA A 37 -5.63 -17.52 -30.26
C ALA A 37 -4.22 -18.07 -30.03
N VAL A 38 -3.86 -19.19 -30.68
CA VAL A 38 -2.49 -19.74 -30.61
C VAL A 38 -1.47 -18.72 -31.14
N ALA A 39 -1.78 -18.00 -32.21
CA ALA A 39 -0.90 -16.94 -32.72
C ALA A 39 -0.72 -15.79 -31.71
N VAL A 40 -1.76 -15.44 -30.95
CA VAL A 40 -1.68 -14.44 -29.87
C VAL A 40 -0.72 -14.89 -28.76
N TYR A 41 -0.86 -16.12 -28.26
CA TYR A 41 0.05 -16.64 -27.22
C TYR A 41 1.50 -16.73 -27.71
N LEU A 42 1.72 -17.11 -28.97
CA LEU A 42 3.06 -17.09 -29.56
C LEU A 42 3.60 -15.66 -29.71
N ALA A 43 2.75 -14.66 -29.97
CA ALA A 43 3.17 -13.26 -30.00
C ALA A 43 3.59 -12.77 -28.60
N PHE A 44 2.89 -13.18 -27.53
CA PHE A 44 3.32 -12.89 -26.15
C PHE A 44 4.68 -13.54 -25.82
N ALA A 45 4.98 -14.72 -26.36
CA ALA A 45 6.31 -15.30 -26.23
C ALA A 45 7.39 -14.43 -26.92
N VAL A 46 7.10 -13.86 -28.10
CA VAL A 46 8.01 -12.90 -28.76
C VAL A 46 8.23 -11.65 -27.90
N ASP A 47 7.18 -11.09 -27.30
CA ASP A 47 7.30 -9.94 -26.39
C ASP A 47 8.16 -10.26 -25.17
N ARG A 48 7.98 -11.44 -24.57
CA ARG A 48 8.83 -11.91 -23.47
C ARG A 48 10.30 -12.02 -23.89
N MET A 49 10.56 -12.53 -25.10
CA MET A 49 11.93 -12.57 -25.64
C MET A 49 12.48 -11.16 -25.86
N ALA A 50 11.68 -10.24 -26.41
CA ALA A 50 12.08 -8.85 -26.62
C ALA A 50 12.47 -8.16 -25.30
N MET A 51 11.76 -8.42 -24.19
CA MET A 51 12.10 -7.91 -22.86
C MET A 51 13.48 -8.34 -22.35
N THR A 52 13.97 -9.49 -22.82
CA THR A 52 15.27 -10.07 -22.44
C THR A 52 16.32 -9.99 -23.56
N GLY A 53 15.96 -9.50 -24.73
CA GLY A 53 16.77 -9.47 -25.95
C GLY A 53 17.27 -8.09 -26.33
N ASN A 54 17.66 -7.26 -25.37
CA ASN A 54 18.02 -5.87 -25.60
C ASN A 54 19.13 -5.40 -24.66
N SER A 55 19.73 -4.26 -24.96
CA SER A 55 20.84 -3.67 -24.19
C SER A 55 20.43 -3.11 -22.81
N LEU A 56 19.18 -3.24 -22.40
CA LEU A 56 18.67 -2.80 -21.09
C LEU A 56 18.49 -3.97 -20.12
N VAL A 57 19.00 -5.15 -20.48
CA VAL A 57 18.91 -6.39 -19.70
C VAL A 57 20.09 -6.45 -18.75
N ARG A 58 19.82 -6.60 -17.45
CA ARG A 58 20.86 -6.66 -16.41
C ARG A 58 21.14 -8.09 -15.97
N TRP A 59 22.33 -8.34 -15.47
CA TRP A 59 22.64 -9.58 -14.77
C TRP A 59 22.05 -9.58 -13.35
N ASN A 60 21.34 -10.64 -12.96
CA ASN A 60 20.89 -10.87 -11.60
C ASN A 60 21.79 -11.91 -10.95
N CYS A 61 22.70 -11.46 -10.09
CA CYS A 61 23.67 -12.33 -9.40
C CYS A 61 23.00 -13.31 -8.42
N VAL A 62 21.84 -12.97 -7.85
CA VAL A 62 21.16 -13.82 -6.86
C VAL A 62 20.51 -15.02 -7.53
N GLY A 63 19.88 -14.79 -8.67
CA GLY A 63 19.23 -15.85 -9.46
C GLY A 63 20.09 -16.40 -10.60
N GLU A 64 21.36 -15.96 -10.69
CA GLU A 64 22.32 -16.28 -11.76
C GLU A 64 21.68 -16.26 -13.16
N LYS A 65 20.92 -15.20 -13.46
CA LYS A 65 20.12 -15.10 -14.69
C LYS A 65 20.08 -13.70 -15.28
N ALA A 66 19.79 -13.63 -16.58
CA ALA A 66 19.40 -12.38 -17.23
C ALA A 66 18.05 -11.89 -16.68
N GLN A 67 17.99 -10.61 -16.28
CA GLN A 67 16.80 -9.96 -15.77
C GLN A 67 16.30 -8.94 -16.79
N HIS A 68 15.01 -9.07 -17.14
CA HIS A 68 14.35 -8.24 -18.15
C HIS A 68 14.48 -6.74 -17.92
N CYS A 69 14.35 -5.96 -19.00
CA CYS A 69 14.53 -4.51 -19.02
C CYS A 69 13.55 -3.74 -18.11
N PHE A 70 12.34 -4.26 -17.88
CA PHE A 70 11.33 -3.65 -17.00
C PHE A 70 11.57 -3.90 -15.50
N GLY A 71 12.77 -3.60 -14.99
CA GLY A 71 13.03 -3.63 -13.54
C GLY A 71 12.33 -2.50 -12.76
N ARG A 72 11.88 -1.47 -13.48
CA ARG A 72 11.12 -0.31 -13.00
C ARG A 72 10.12 0.11 -14.09
N GLN A 73 9.21 1.03 -13.79
CA GLN A 73 8.26 1.63 -14.76
C GLN A 73 8.96 2.63 -15.71
N ALA A 74 10.15 2.28 -16.20
CA ALA A 74 10.96 3.07 -17.12
C ALA A 74 11.99 2.19 -17.83
N LEU A 75 12.57 2.68 -18.93
CA LEU A 75 13.62 2.03 -19.71
C LEU A 75 14.98 2.74 -19.49
N PRO A 76 15.69 2.49 -18.37
CA PRO A 76 17.03 3.05 -18.13
C PRO A 76 18.02 2.62 -19.21
N MET A 77 18.93 3.51 -19.59
CA MET A 77 20.18 3.07 -20.19
C MET A 77 21.04 2.31 -19.16
N LEU A 78 21.63 1.19 -19.60
CA LEU A 78 22.63 0.44 -18.85
C LEU A 78 23.95 0.47 -19.60
N TRP A 79 25.06 0.49 -18.86
CA TRP A 79 26.41 0.43 -19.45
C TRP A 79 26.83 -1.00 -19.76
N ASP A 80 26.56 -1.90 -18.82
CA ASP A 80 26.79 -3.34 -18.97
C ASP A 80 25.44 -4.06 -19.10
N PHE A 81 25.32 -4.93 -20.09
CA PHE A 81 24.12 -5.71 -20.34
C PHE A 81 24.44 -7.20 -20.48
N ALA A 82 23.47 -8.03 -20.10
CA ALA A 82 23.56 -9.47 -20.27
C ALA A 82 22.79 -9.91 -21.52
N GLU A 83 23.40 -10.76 -22.34
CA GLU A 83 22.75 -11.36 -23.50
C GLU A 83 22.34 -12.81 -23.19
N PRO A 84 21.04 -13.13 -23.13
CA PRO A 84 20.61 -14.52 -22.97
C PRO A 84 20.77 -15.27 -24.29
N ASN A 85 21.08 -16.56 -24.19
CA ASN A 85 21.04 -17.45 -25.35
C ASN A 85 19.59 -17.91 -25.60
N PHE A 86 19.00 -17.45 -26.71
CA PHE A 86 17.62 -17.79 -27.08
C PHE A 86 17.38 -19.27 -27.37
N LEU A 87 18.43 -20.02 -27.71
CA LEU A 87 18.37 -21.45 -28.02
C LEU A 87 18.68 -22.35 -26.81
N ALA A 88 18.98 -21.75 -25.65
CA ALA A 88 19.16 -22.49 -24.41
C ALA A 88 17.82 -22.85 -23.76
N THR A 89 17.86 -23.51 -22.60
CA THR A 89 16.68 -23.82 -21.78
C THR A 89 16.55 -22.89 -20.56
N ALA A 90 17.28 -21.77 -20.56
CA ALA A 90 17.36 -20.82 -19.45
C ALA A 90 16.38 -19.63 -19.61
N THR A 91 16.31 -18.78 -18.59
CA THR A 91 15.51 -17.54 -18.65
C THR A 91 15.93 -16.68 -19.85
N GLY A 92 14.95 -16.24 -20.62
CA GLY A 92 15.15 -15.48 -21.86
C GLY A 92 15.12 -16.34 -23.12
N SER A 93 15.09 -17.68 -23.02
CA SER A 93 14.98 -18.55 -24.19
C SER A 93 13.57 -18.63 -24.79
N VAL A 94 13.48 -19.19 -26.01
CA VAL A 94 12.20 -19.44 -26.69
C VAL A 94 11.32 -20.38 -25.85
N ASP A 95 11.89 -21.48 -25.36
CA ASP A 95 11.15 -22.47 -24.55
C ASP A 95 10.58 -21.84 -23.27
N ALA A 96 11.40 -21.03 -22.58
CA ALA A 96 10.95 -20.31 -21.39
C ALA A 96 9.85 -19.29 -21.73
N ALA A 97 9.98 -18.56 -22.84
CA ALA A 97 8.99 -17.57 -23.26
C ALA A 97 7.63 -18.20 -23.62
N VAL A 98 7.63 -19.36 -24.30
CA VAL A 98 6.42 -20.12 -24.59
C VAL A 98 5.82 -20.68 -23.30
N PHE A 99 6.63 -21.31 -22.44
CA PHE A 99 6.18 -21.84 -21.15
C PHE A 99 5.47 -20.78 -20.30
N TYR A 100 6.08 -19.60 -20.08
CA TYR A 100 5.47 -18.53 -19.29
C TYR A 100 4.26 -17.85 -19.96
N SER A 101 3.99 -18.14 -21.23
CA SER A 101 2.82 -17.64 -21.95
C SER A 101 1.64 -18.62 -21.84
N CYS A 102 1.89 -19.92 -21.73
CA CYS A 102 0.86 -20.95 -21.60
C CYS A 102 0.63 -21.45 -20.17
N ASP A 103 1.62 -21.39 -19.28
CA ASP A 103 1.52 -21.91 -17.90
C ASP A 103 0.30 -21.38 -17.12
N PRO A 104 -0.06 -20.07 -17.19
CA PRO A 104 -1.25 -19.57 -16.51
C PRO A 104 -2.56 -20.25 -16.95
N LEU A 105 -2.62 -20.80 -18.17
CA LEU A 105 -3.81 -21.51 -18.67
C LEU A 105 -4.13 -22.76 -17.85
N ASN A 106 -3.12 -23.40 -17.26
CA ASN A 106 -3.30 -24.59 -16.41
C ASN A 106 -4.07 -24.28 -15.12
N TRP A 107 -4.09 -23.01 -14.69
CA TRP A 107 -4.71 -22.56 -13.45
C TRP A 107 -6.13 -22.02 -13.64
N MET A 108 -6.61 -21.89 -14.88
CA MET A 108 -7.93 -21.32 -15.20
C MET A 108 -9.06 -22.37 -15.23
N GLN A 109 -8.94 -23.45 -14.44
CA GLN A 109 -10.00 -24.46 -14.31
C GLN A 109 -10.89 -24.20 -13.08
N PRO A 110 -12.22 -24.39 -13.19
CA PRO A 110 -12.97 -24.78 -14.39
C PRO A 110 -13.03 -23.65 -15.43
N LEU A 111 -13.13 -24.03 -16.70
CA LEU A 111 -13.31 -23.06 -17.79
C LEU A 111 -14.62 -22.30 -17.58
N VAL A 112 -14.51 -21.03 -17.20
CA VAL A 112 -15.65 -20.11 -17.09
C VAL A 112 -15.64 -19.20 -18.31
N SER A 113 -16.81 -18.97 -18.91
CA SER A 113 -16.95 -17.97 -19.97
C SER A 113 -16.81 -16.56 -19.40
N GLY A 114 -15.97 -15.74 -20.04
CA GLY A 114 -15.80 -14.32 -19.73
C GLY A 114 -15.82 -13.49 -20.99
N LEU A 115 -16.13 -12.20 -20.86
CA LEU A 115 -16.07 -11.22 -21.95
C LEU A 115 -15.14 -10.09 -21.53
N SER A 116 -14.27 -9.67 -22.44
CA SER A 116 -13.43 -8.48 -22.28
C SER A 116 -13.70 -7.53 -23.43
N MET A 117 -13.77 -6.24 -23.13
CA MET A 117 -14.02 -5.19 -24.12
C MET A 117 -13.22 -3.95 -23.76
N GLN A 118 -12.74 -3.24 -24.78
CA GLN A 118 -12.09 -1.95 -24.63
C GLN A 118 -13.12 -0.84 -24.85
N GLU A 119 -13.24 0.05 -23.89
CA GLU A 119 -14.14 1.21 -23.93
C GLU A 119 -13.44 2.42 -23.28
N ASP A 120 -13.85 3.62 -23.66
CA ASP A 120 -13.44 4.84 -22.97
C ASP A 120 -14.21 4.98 -21.64
N ALA A 121 -13.48 5.00 -20.52
CA ALA A 121 -14.04 5.10 -19.18
C ALA A 121 -14.93 6.34 -18.97
N ALA A 122 -14.70 7.42 -19.73
CA ALA A 122 -15.46 8.67 -19.66
C ALA A 122 -16.80 8.63 -20.42
N THR A 123 -17.03 7.63 -21.28
CA THR A 123 -18.21 7.57 -22.16
C THR A 123 -18.91 6.21 -22.18
N GLN A 124 -18.29 5.16 -21.63
CA GLN A 124 -18.83 3.80 -21.58
C GLN A 124 -20.20 3.70 -20.91
N SER A 125 -20.97 2.67 -21.30
CA SER A 125 -22.25 2.27 -20.67
C SER A 125 -22.22 0.87 -20.06
N ILE A 126 -21.07 0.20 -20.13
CA ILE A 126 -20.87 -1.16 -19.61
C ILE A 126 -21.05 -1.26 -18.10
N SER A 127 -20.94 -0.17 -17.36
CA SER A 127 -21.04 -0.18 -15.90
C SER A 127 -22.47 -0.15 -15.37
N ASN A 128 -23.45 0.03 -16.26
CA ASN A 128 -24.85 0.20 -15.87
C ASN A 128 -25.38 -0.97 -15.04
N GLU A 129 -25.85 -0.67 -13.84
CA GLU A 129 -26.36 -1.59 -12.83
C GLU A 129 -25.39 -2.72 -12.45
N LYS A 130 -24.08 -2.48 -12.54
CA LYS A 130 -23.04 -3.46 -12.17
C LYS A 130 -22.37 -3.15 -10.83
N ILE A 131 -21.78 -4.19 -10.26
CA ILE A 131 -20.77 -4.06 -9.21
C ILE A 131 -19.47 -3.65 -9.88
N ILE A 132 -18.86 -2.57 -9.40
CA ILE A 132 -17.69 -1.96 -10.04
C ILE A 132 -16.50 -2.09 -9.09
N SER A 133 -15.42 -2.70 -9.59
CA SER A 133 -14.12 -2.75 -8.95
C SER A 133 -13.07 -2.35 -9.97
N THR A 134 -12.37 -1.25 -9.75
CA THR A 134 -11.52 -0.62 -10.77
C THR A 134 -10.21 -0.08 -10.21
N ASP A 135 -9.19 -0.01 -11.07
CA ASP A 135 -7.85 0.51 -10.78
C ASP A 135 -7.51 1.61 -11.81
N PRO A 136 -7.83 2.89 -11.53
CA PRO A 136 -7.59 4.00 -12.45
C PRO A 136 -6.10 4.35 -12.58
N PRO A 137 -5.69 5.08 -13.64
CA PRO A 137 -4.30 5.47 -13.86
C PRO A 137 -3.75 6.37 -12.74
N TYR A 138 -2.49 6.12 -12.36
CA TYR A 138 -1.80 6.78 -11.23
C TYR A 138 -1.16 8.12 -11.60
N TYR A 139 -1.96 9.15 -11.88
CA TYR A 139 -1.51 10.55 -12.05
C TYR A 139 -0.27 10.70 -12.95
N ASP A 140 0.91 10.97 -12.36
CA ASP A 140 2.20 11.15 -13.03
C ASP A 140 3.18 9.97 -12.84
N ASN A 141 2.75 8.88 -12.21
CA ASN A 141 3.62 7.78 -11.79
C ASN A 141 4.02 6.85 -12.95
N VAL A 142 3.13 6.64 -13.93
CA VAL A 142 3.35 5.69 -15.03
C VAL A 142 2.89 6.27 -16.35
N GLY A 143 3.79 6.35 -17.33
CA GLY A 143 3.44 6.62 -18.73
C GLY A 143 3.15 5.31 -19.47
N TYR A 144 1.95 4.75 -19.32
CA TYR A 144 1.57 3.46 -19.90
C TYR A 144 1.70 3.45 -21.42
N ALA A 145 1.30 4.53 -22.11
CA ALA A 145 1.34 4.57 -23.56
C ALA A 145 2.78 4.54 -24.11
N ASP A 146 3.72 5.22 -23.45
CA ASP A 146 5.12 5.24 -23.88
C ASP A 146 5.78 3.88 -23.63
N LEU A 147 5.52 3.26 -22.48
CA LEU A 147 6.04 1.92 -22.17
C LEU A 147 5.42 0.84 -23.07
N SER A 148 4.15 1.00 -23.44
CA SER A 148 3.44 0.04 -24.31
C SER A 148 4.00 0.04 -25.73
N ASP A 149 4.57 1.15 -26.23
CA ASP A 149 5.19 1.19 -27.56
C ASP A 149 6.32 0.17 -27.73
N PHE A 150 7.02 -0.17 -26.64
CA PHE A 150 8.04 -1.22 -26.64
C PHE A 150 7.49 -2.56 -27.16
N PHE A 151 6.27 -2.92 -26.75
CA PHE A 151 5.58 -4.16 -27.14
C PHE A 151 4.78 -3.98 -28.43
N TYR A 152 4.13 -2.82 -28.58
CA TYR A 152 3.21 -2.55 -29.68
C TYR A 152 3.85 -2.77 -31.05
N VAL A 153 5.13 -2.41 -31.23
CA VAL A 153 5.83 -2.60 -32.52
C VAL A 153 5.93 -4.09 -32.89
N TRP A 154 6.20 -4.97 -31.92
CA TRP A 154 6.31 -6.41 -32.14
C TRP A 154 4.93 -7.03 -32.35
N LEU A 155 3.98 -6.72 -31.46
CA LEU A 155 2.59 -7.19 -31.55
C LEU A 155 1.93 -6.75 -32.86
N ARG A 156 2.13 -5.51 -33.29
CA ARG A 156 1.63 -5.03 -34.58
C ARG A 156 2.18 -5.84 -35.74
N ARG A 157 3.46 -6.18 -35.72
CA ARG A 157 4.09 -6.97 -36.79
C ARG A 157 3.57 -8.41 -36.82
N THR A 158 3.26 -8.98 -35.66
CA THR A 158 2.87 -10.40 -35.53
C THR A 158 1.36 -10.64 -35.55
N LEU A 159 0.53 -9.66 -35.19
CA LEU A 159 -0.91 -9.83 -34.98
C LEU A 159 -1.80 -8.90 -35.79
N LYS A 160 -1.27 -7.99 -36.61
CA LYS A 160 -2.12 -7.10 -37.45
C LYS A 160 -3.09 -7.85 -38.36
N PHE A 161 -2.76 -9.07 -38.80
CA PHE A 161 -3.67 -9.88 -39.61
C PHE A 161 -4.78 -10.56 -38.78
N VAL A 162 -4.60 -10.69 -37.45
CA VAL A 162 -5.61 -11.19 -36.50
C VAL A 162 -6.50 -10.06 -36.01
N PHE A 163 -5.89 -8.95 -35.56
CA PHE A 163 -6.58 -7.76 -35.03
C PHE A 163 -6.23 -6.50 -35.84
N PRO A 164 -6.75 -6.35 -37.06
CA PRO A 164 -6.41 -5.22 -37.93
C PRO A 164 -6.78 -3.86 -37.34
N ASN A 165 -7.89 -3.80 -36.59
CA ASN A 165 -8.38 -2.56 -35.96
C ASN A 165 -7.50 -2.13 -34.78
N LEU A 166 -7.12 -3.06 -33.90
CA LEU A 166 -6.25 -2.76 -32.75
C LEU A 166 -4.85 -2.29 -33.18
N PHE A 167 -4.35 -2.80 -34.32
CA PHE A 167 -3.00 -2.52 -34.82
C PHE A 167 -2.98 -1.58 -36.05
N ALA A 168 -4.02 -0.76 -36.22
CA ALA A 168 -4.16 0.16 -37.34
C ALA A 168 -3.11 1.28 -37.32
N THR A 169 -2.82 1.85 -36.15
CA THR A 169 -1.89 2.97 -35.96
C THR A 169 -0.42 2.52 -35.95
N VAL A 170 0.50 3.47 -36.08
CA VAL A 170 1.96 3.21 -36.02
C VAL A 170 2.46 3.01 -34.59
N ALA A 171 1.82 3.68 -33.63
CA ALA A 171 2.12 3.63 -32.20
C ALA A 171 0.80 3.65 -31.42
N VAL A 172 0.81 3.32 -30.12
CA VAL A 172 -0.43 3.38 -29.31
C VAL A 172 -0.96 4.83 -29.21
N PRO A 173 -2.25 5.07 -28.93
CA PRO A 173 -2.77 6.43 -28.71
C PRO A 173 -2.19 7.06 -27.43
N LYS A 174 -1.68 8.31 -27.52
CA LYS A 174 -1.09 9.05 -26.37
C LYS A 174 -1.97 10.17 -25.86
N VAL A 175 -2.82 10.72 -26.74
CA VAL A 175 -3.66 11.89 -26.45
C VAL A 175 -4.78 11.52 -25.48
N GLU A 176 -5.34 10.34 -25.63
CA GLU A 176 -6.45 9.82 -24.82
C GLU A 176 -5.97 9.23 -23.48
N GLU A 177 -4.66 9.09 -23.27
CA GLU A 177 -4.10 8.56 -22.03
C GLU A 177 -4.27 9.56 -20.88
N LEU A 178 -5.02 9.15 -19.85
CA LEU A 178 -5.30 9.98 -18.68
C LEU A 178 -4.14 9.99 -17.68
N VAL A 179 -3.06 10.70 -18.01
CA VAL A 179 -1.89 10.92 -17.15
C VAL A 179 -1.46 12.39 -17.08
N ALA A 180 -0.91 12.79 -15.93
CA ALA A 180 -0.49 14.15 -15.64
C ALA A 180 1.00 14.38 -15.97
N THR A 181 1.37 14.24 -17.25
CA THR A 181 2.77 14.43 -17.69
C THR A 181 3.02 15.87 -18.19
N PRO A 182 3.85 16.70 -17.52
CA PRO A 182 4.05 18.10 -17.90
C PRO A 182 4.56 18.30 -19.33
N TYR A 183 5.45 17.43 -19.81
CA TYR A 183 5.99 17.52 -21.17
C TYR A 183 4.92 17.37 -22.26
N ARG A 184 3.86 16.58 -22.01
CA ARG A 184 2.76 16.38 -22.96
C ARG A 184 1.76 17.54 -22.97
N HIS A 185 1.55 18.17 -21.82
CA HIS A 185 0.54 19.23 -21.63
C HIS A 185 1.15 20.65 -21.60
N GLY A 186 2.47 20.75 -21.82
CA GLY A 186 3.24 21.99 -21.88
C GLY A 186 3.68 22.53 -20.52
N ASN A 187 2.85 22.43 -19.49
CA ASN A 187 3.21 22.78 -18.12
C ASN A 187 2.50 21.89 -17.09
N LYS A 188 2.89 22.01 -15.82
CA LYS A 188 2.33 21.20 -14.72
C LYS A 188 0.83 21.47 -14.55
N GLU A 189 0.42 22.72 -14.41
CA GLU A 189 -0.98 23.14 -14.17
C GLU A 189 -1.98 22.59 -15.20
N LYS A 190 -1.61 22.63 -16.49
CA LYS A 190 -2.42 22.07 -17.58
C LYS A 190 -2.51 20.56 -17.49
N ALA A 191 -1.42 19.88 -17.12
CA ALA A 191 -1.41 18.44 -16.89
C ALA A 191 -2.34 18.04 -15.73
N GLU A 192 -2.30 18.80 -14.62
CA GLU A 192 -3.17 18.55 -13.46
C GLU A 192 -4.65 18.76 -13.85
N THR A 193 -4.94 19.83 -14.58
CA THR A 193 -6.31 20.16 -15.04
C THR A 193 -6.85 19.09 -16.00
N PHE A 194 -6.03 18.64 -16.96
CA PHE A 194 -6.40 17.57 -17.89
C PHE A 194 -6.74 16.28 -17.13
N PHE A 195 -5.86 15.88 -16.20
CA PHE A 195 -6.10 14.68 -15.39
C PHE A 195 -7.34 14.81 -14.52
N LEU A 196 -7.49 15.92 -13.80
CA LEU A 196 -8.63 16.16 -12.91
C LEU A 196 -9.95 16.10 -13.68
N ASN A 197 -10.04 16.77 -14.82
CA ASN A 197 -11.25 16.79 -15.64
C ASN A 197 -11.59 15.40 -16.19
N GLY A 198 -10.62 14.70 -16.78
CA GLY A 198 -10.85 13.37 -17.34
C GLY A 198 -11.17 12.34 -16.25
N MET A 199 -10.49 12.40 -15.11
CA MET A 199 -10.75 11.51 -13.97
C MET A 199 -12.13 11.78 -13.38
N THR A 200 -12.51 13.05 -13.20
CA THR A 200 -13.84 13.43 -12.71
C THR A 200 -14.92 12.92 -13.65
N GLN A 201 -14.72 13.04 -14.96
CA GLN A 201 -15.68 12.54 -15.95
C GLN A 201 -15.82 11.01 -15.91
N ALA A 202 -14.70 10.28 -15.87
CA ALA A 202 -14.71 8.83 -15.73
C ALA A 202 -15.40 8.38 -14.43
N MET A 203 -15.07 9.01 -13.30
CA MET A 203 -15.70 8.71 -12.02
C MET A 203 -17.19 9.05 -12.03
N HIS A 204 -17.61 10.16 -12.66
CA HIS A 204 -19.02 10.52 -12.78
C HIS A 204 -19.82 9.46 -13.56
N ARG A 205 -19.23 8.87 -14.60
CA ARG A 205 -19.85 7.74 -15.30
C ARG A 205 -20.08 6.55 -14.38
N LEU A 206 -19.12 6.24 -13.51
CA LEU A 206 -19.27 5.17 -12.53
C LEU A 206 -20.35 5.51 -11.49
N VAL A 207 -20.41 6.76 -11.00
CA VAL A 207 -21.44 7.20 -10.04
C VAL A 207 -22.85 7.03 -10.60
N ASP A 208 -23.05 7.37 -11.87
CA ASP A 208 -24.36 7.30 -12.50
C ASP A 208 -24.81 5.87 -12.78
N GLN A 209 -23.85 4.99 -13.09
CA GLN A 209 -24.13 3.65 -13.59
C GLN A 209 -24.02 2.56 -12.53
N ALA A 210 -23.30 2.78 -11.43
CA ALA A 210 -23.11 1.77 -10.40
C ALA A 210 -24.43 1.28 -9.79
N HIS A 211 -24.48 -0.02 -9.49
CA HIS A 211 -25.62 -0.60 -8.79
C HIS A 211 -25.72 -0.05 -7.34
N LEU A 212 -26.82 0.62 -7.00
CA LEU A 212 -26.97 1.34 -5.73
C LEU A 212 -26.82 0.48 -4.46
N ALA A 213 -27.16 -0.81 -4.53
CA ALA A 213 -27.01 -1.71 -3.38
C ALA A 213 -25.55 -1.97 -2.99
N PHE A 214 -24.63 -1.95 -3.95
CA PHE A 214 -23.23 -2.33 -3.74
C PHE A 214 -22.31 -1.10 -3.81
N PRO A 215 -21.24 -1.06 -3.00
CA PRO A 215 -20.25 -0.01 -3.14
C PRO A 215 -19.39 -0.20 -4.39
N VAL A 216 -18.79 0.89 -4.85
CA VAL A 216 -17.74 0.89 -5.87
C VAL A 216 -16.39 0.81 -5.16
N THR A 217 -15.52 -0.11 -5.58
CA THR A 217 -14.16 -0.23 -5.04
C THR A 217 -13.15 0.34 -6.02
N ILE A 218 -12.35 1.32 -5.55
CA ILE A 218 -11.33 1.98 -6.35
C ILE A 218 -9.96 1.73 -5.72
N TYR A 219 -9.08 1.12 -6.49
CA TYR A 219 -7.73 0.77 -6.05
C TYR A 219 -6.83 1.97 -6.31
N TYR A 220 -6.07 2.39 -5.30
CA TYR A 220 -5.11 3.46 -5.49
C TYR A 220 -3.86 3.22 -4.66
N ALA A 221 -2.71 3.23 -5.31
CA ALA A 221 -1.41 3.05 -4.70
C ALA A 221 -0.65 4.38 -4.78
N PHE A 222 -0.50 5.08 -3.65
CA PHE A 222 0.39 6.23 -3.62
C PHE A 222 1.01 6.44 -2.25
N LYS A 223 2.34 6.58 -2.27
CA LYS A 223 3.12 7.05 -1.14
C LYS A 223 2.86 8.54 -1.02
N GLN A 224 2.34 9.00 0.12
CA GLN A 224 2.42 10.40 0.49
C GLN A 224 3.90 10.71 0.71
N ALA A 225 4.65 10.90 -0.38
CA ALA A 225 5.99 11.43 -0.30
C ALA A 225 5.79 12.87 0.16
N GLU A 226 6.12 13.15 1.42
CA GLU A 226 6.41 14.51 1.83
C GLU A 226 7.37 15.08 0.79
N SER A 227 6.90 16.07 0.05
CA SER A 227 7.78 16.90 -0.76
C SER A 227 8.78 17.55 0.20
N ASP A 228 9.97 16.96 0.29
CA ASP A 228 11.13 17.55 0.94
C ASP A 228 11.40 18.91 0.28
N GLY A 229 11.10 19.98 1.00
CA GLY A 229 11.35 21.35 0.57
C GLY A 229 10.34 22.30 1.20
N GLY A 230 10.80 23.16 2.10
CA GLY A 230 9.95 24.20 2.68
C GLY A 230 9.50 25.19 1.59
N GLU A 231 8.34 24.92 1.01
CA GLU A 231 7.38 25.85 0.39
C GLU A 231 6.16 25.01 -0.04
N SER A 232 5.01 25.28 0.59
CA SER A 232 3.85 24.40 0.64
C SER A 232 2.91 24.47 -0.58
N THR A 233 3.42 24.46 -1.81
CA THR A 233 2.61 24.73 -3.02
C THR A 233 2.43 23.58 -4.01
N ALA A 234 3.03 22.41 -3.81
CA ALA A 234 2.74 21.25 -4.65
C ALA A 234 1.55 20.45 -4.09
N SER A 235 0.41 20.48 -4.80
CA SER A 235 -0.70 19.51 -4.58
C SER A 235 -0.14 18.09 -4.77
N THR A 236 -0.45 17.16 -3.87
CA THR A 236 -0.07 15.77 -4.09
C THR A 236 -1.03 15.15 -5.11
N GLY A 237 -0.56 14.23 -5.96
CA GLY A 237 -1.45 13.53 -6.91
C GLY A 237 -2.63 12.81 -6.24
N TRP A 238 -2.49 12.47 -4.96
CA TRP A 238 -3.55 11.92 -4.11
C TRP A 238 -4.68 12.92 -3.83
N ASP A 239 -4.35 14.18 -3.51
CA ASP A 239 -5.35 15.21 -3.24
C ASP A 239 -6.21 15.48 -4.48
N THR A 240 -5.54 15.62 -5.64
CA THR A 240 -6.18 15.82 -6.95
C THR A 240 -7.08 14.65 -7.33
N PHE A 241 -6.64 13.41 -7.08
CA PHE A 241 -7.46 12.22 -7.33
C PHE A 241 -8.69 12.13 -6.43
N LEU A 242 -8.52 12.32 -5.11
CA LEU A 242 -9.64 12.34 -4.17
C LEU A 242 -10.63 13.46 -4.51
N GLU A 243 -10.13 14.62 -4.92
CA GLU A 243 -10.96 15.73 -5.40
C GLU A 243 -11.78 15.33 -6.62
N ALA A 244 -11.20 14.65 -7.61
CA ALA A 244 -11.95 14.13 -8.76
C ALA A 244 -13.07 13.16 -8.33
N VAL A 245 -12.79 12.24 -7.40
CA VAL A 245 -13.76 11.27 -6.88
C VAL A 245 -14.92 11.96 -6.15
N ILE A 246 -14.62 12.96 -5.32
CA ILE A 246 -15.61 13.69 -4.53
C ILE A 246 -16.44 14.63 -5.42
N CYS A 247 -15.80 15.32 -6.37
CA CYS A 247 -16.46 16.18 -7.35
C CYS A 247 -17.38 15.38 -8.28
N ALA A 248 -16.99 14.15 -8.64
CA ALA A 248 -17.82 13.24 -9.42
C ALA A 248 -19.12 12.82 -8.70
N GLY A 249 -19.19 12.94 -7.37
CA GLY A 249 -20.38 12.61 -6.59
C GLY A 249 -20.26 11.36 -5.73
N PHE A 250 -19.06 10.81 -5.54
CA PHE A 250 -18.84 9.75 -4.56
C PHE A 250 -18.69 10.30 -3.13
N THR A 251 -19.20 9.53 -2.17
CA THR A 251 -18.87 9.59 -0.76
C THR A 251 -17.97 8.40 -0.43
N ILE A 252 -16.90 8.64 0.32
CA ILE A 252 -15.99 7.59 0.78
C ILE A 252 -16.58 6.99 2.06
N THR A 253 -16.83 5.70 2.06
CA THR A 253 -17.44 4.99 3.20
C THR A 253 -16.46 4.11 3.96
N GLY A 254 -15.28 3.87 3.38
CA GLY A 254 -14.19 3.16 4.05
C GLY A 254 -12.93 3.13 3.19
N THR A 255 -11.82 2.80 3.84
CA THR A 255 -10.53 2.53 3.21
C THR A 255 -10.02 1.18 3.73
N TRP A 256 -9.45 0.38 2.84
CA TRP A 256 -8.83 -0.88 3.21
C TRP A 256 -7.38 -0.89 2.73
N PRO A 257 -6.39 -0.93 3.63
CA PRO A 257 -5.02 -1.15 3.23
C PRO A 257 -4.88 -2.59 2.70
N MET A 258 -4.18 -2.74 1.59
CA MET A 258 -3.97 -4.00 0.92
C MET A 258 -2.51 -4.14 0.55
N ARG A 259 -1.90 -5.24 0.97
CA ARG A 259 -0.50 -5.54 0.67
C ARG A 259 -0.40 -6.08 -0.76
N THR A 260 0.06 -5.24 -1.67
CA THR A 260 0.19 -5.58 -3.10
C THR A 260 1.66 -5.71 -3.53
N GLU A 261 2.63 -5.29 -2.71
CA GLU A 261 4.04 -5.25 -3.10
C GLU A 261 4.85 -6.51 -2.72
N MET A 262 5.67 -7.01 -3.64
CA MET A 262 6.65 -8.07 -3.36
C MET A 262 7.78 -7.55 -2.46
N LYS A 263 8.09 -8.29 -1.38
CA LYS A 263 9.18 -8.02 -0.43
C LYS A 263 10.56 -7.80 -1.07
N THR A 264 10.77 -8.26 -2.30
CA THR A 264 12.05 -8.23 -3.04
C THR A 264 12.21 -7.05 -4.00
N ARG A 265 11.31 -6.06 -3.99
CA ARG A 265 11.48 -4.85 -4.82
C ARG A 265 12.75 -4.11 -4.38
N GLN A 266 13.58 -3.67 -5.32
CA GLN A 266 14.85 -2.98 -5.00
C GLN A 266 14.69 -1.70 -4.18
N VAL A 267 13.52 -1.05 -4.24
CA VAL A 267 13.20 0.13 -3.41
C VAL A 267 12.86 -0.27 -1.95
N ALA A 268 12.31 -1.47 -1.74
CA ALA A 268 11.96 -2.00 -0.42
C ALA A 268 13.17 -2.65 0.30
N MET A 269 14.29 -2.89 -0.39
CA MET A 269 15.54 -3.32 0.25
C MET A 269 16.11 -2.18 1.10
N GLY A 270 15.91 -2.25 2.41
CA GLY A 270 16.50 -1.33 3.38
C GLY A 270 15.73 -0.02 3.62
N THR A 271 14.51 0.14 3.06
CA THR A 271 13.62 1.25 3.40
C THR A 271 12.27 0.72 3.87
N ASN A 272 11.65 1.38 4.87
CA ASN A 272 10.28 1.12 5.33
C ASN A 272 9.28 1.66 4.29
N ALA A 273 9.45 1.24 3.03
CA ALA A 273 8.58 1.62 1.94
C ALA A 273 7.19 1.07 2.22
N LEU A 274 6.22 1.96 2.10
CA LEU A 274 4.81 1.69 2.29
C LEU A 274 4.41 0.50 1.41
N ALA A 275 4.12 -0.64 2.03
CA ALA A 275 3.95 -1.93 1.35
C ALA A 275 2.50 -2.13 0.85
N SER A 276 1.67 -1.09 0.92
CA SER A 276 0.22 -1.20 0.78
C SER A 276 -0.36 -0.24 -0.27
N SER A 277 -1.20 -0.78 -1.15
CA SER A 277 -2.20 0.00 -1.89
C SER A 277 -3.43 0.18 -1.00
N ILE A 278 -4.25 1.18 -1.27
CA ILE A 278 -5.50 1.41 -0.55
C ILE A 278 -6.67 1.12 -1.48
N VAL A 279 -7.67 0.39 -0.99
CA VAL A 279 -8.98 0.30 -1.64
C VAL A 279 -9.89 1.34 -1.02
N LEU A 280 -10.34 2.29 -1.84
CA LEU A 280 -11.41 3.22 -1.50
C LEU A 280 -12.76 2.53 -1.72
N VAL A 281 -13.61 2.54 -0.69
CA VAL A 281 -14.98 2.04 -0.78
C VAL A 281 -15.92 3.23 -0.95
N CYS A 282 -16.40 3.43 -2.16
CA CYS A 282 -17.16 4.59 -2.56
C CYS A 282 -18.65 4.26 -2.73
N ARG A 283 -19.53 5.19 -2.35
CA ARG A 283 -20.97 5.13 -2.63
C ARG A 283 -21.43 6.43 -3.25
N LYS A 284 -22.49 6.37 -4.07
CA LYS A 284 -23.13 7.58 -4.60
C LYS A 284 -23.60 8.46 -3.43
N ARG A 285 -23.17 9.72 -3.43
CA ARG A 285 -23.62 10.71 -2.44
C ARG A 285 -25.11 10.99 -2.65
N PRO A 286 -25.92 11.01 -1.59
CA PRO A 286 -27.32 11.43 -1.68
C PRO A 286 -27.45 12.86 -2.22
N ALA A 287 -28.47 13.11 -3.05
CA ALA A 287 -28.71 14.43 -3.63
C ALA A 287 -29.11 15.48 -2.57
N ASP A 288 -29.64 15.04 -1.44
CA ASP A 288 -30.05 15.83 -0.29
C ASP A 288 -28.98 15.91 0.82
N ALA A 289 -27.73 15.56 0.50
CA ALA A 289 -26.62 15.64 1.44
C ALA A 289 -26.50 17.05 2.06
N PRO A 290 -26.39 17.18 3.39
CA PRO A 290 -26.38 18.47 4.05
C PRO A 290 -25.06 19.21 3.81
N THR A 291 -25.12 20.54 3.91
CA THR A 291 -23.93 21.39 4.02
C THR A 291 -23.54 21.52 5.49
N ALA A 292 -22.26 21.45 5.80
CA ALA A 292 -21.75 21.64 7.16
C ALA A 292 -20.76 22.81 7.22
N THR A 293 -20.59 23.35 8.42
CA THR A 293 -19.50 24.27 8.74
C THR A 293 -18.24 23.50 9.10
N ARG A 294 -17.06 24.13 8.97
CA ARG A 294 -15.78 23.58 9.44
C ARG A 294 -15.83 23.10 10.89
N ARG A 295 -16.58 23.82 11.75
CA ARG A 295 -16.75 23.45 13.15
C ARG A 295 -17.54 22.15 13.32
N GLU A 296 -18.66 22.01 12.61
CA GLU A 296 -19.47 20.78 12.64
C GLU A 296 -18.69 19.59 12.10
N PHE A 297 -17.92 19.78 11.02
CA PHE A 297 -17.02 18.76 10.51
C PHE A 297 -16.01 18.31 11.58
N LEU A 298 -15.32 19.25 12.24
CA LEU A 298 -14.34 18.92 13.29
C LEU A 298 -14.99 18.24 14.50
N THR A 299 -16.17 18.67 14.92
CA THR A 299 -16.91 18.03 16.01
C THR A 299 -17.26 16.59 15.66
N ALA A 300 -17.76 16.35 14.46
CA ALA A 300 -18.09 15.00 14.00
C ALA A 300 -16.84 14.12 13.85
N LEU A 301 -15.74 14.68 13.33
CA LEU A 301 -14.46 14.01 13.18
C LEU A 301 -13.90 13.56 14.54
N LYS A 302 -13.89 14.45 15.53
CA LYS A 302 -13.43 14.13 16.90
C LYS A 302 -14.31 13.11 17.61
N ALA A 303 -15.60 13.05 17.28
CA ALA A 303 -16.52 12.07 17.87
C ALA A 303 -16.34 10.66 17.26
N GLU A 304 -16.12 10.56 15.94
CA GLU A 304 -16.15 9.27 15.22
C GLU A 304 -14.77 8.66 15.00
N LEU A 305 -13.73 9.48 14.79
CA LEU A 305 -12.37 9.00 14.49
C LEU A 305 -11.77 8.11 15.61
N PRO A 306 -11.93 8.40 16.92
CA PRO A 306 -11.42 7.53 17.97
C PRO A 306 -12.01 6.12 17.93
N GLY A 307 -13.31 6.03 17.65
CA GLY A 307 -14.00 4.75 17.50
C GLY A 307 -13.43 3.97 16.31
N ALA A 308 -13.31 4.61 15.15
CA ALA A 308 -12.76 3.98 13.94
C ALA A 308 -11.30 3.54 14.14
N LEU A 309 -10.48 4.36 14.81
CA LEU A 309 -9.08 4.04 15.07
C LEU A 309 -8.92 2.79 15.94
N LYS A 310 -9.75 2.66 16.99
CA LYS A 310 -9.78 1.44 17.80
C LYS A 310 -10.14 0.19 16.98
N HIS A 311 -11.01 0.30 15.98
CA HIS A 311 -11.32 -0.81 15.09
C HIS A 311 -10.13 -1.17 14.19
N LEU A 312 -9.43 -0.17 13.63
CA LEU A 312 -8.23 -0.38 12.82
C LEU A 312 -7.09 -1.01 13.65
N GLN A 313 -6.88 -0.54 14.87
CA GLN A 313 -5.90 -1.10 15.81
C GLN A 313 -6.25 -2.55 16.17
N ARG A 314 -7.54 -2.87 16.41
CA ARG A 314 -8.00 -4.26 16.64
C ARG A 314 -7.83 -5.15 15.40
N GLY A 315 -7.96 -4.60 14.21
CA GLY A 315 -7.66 -5.29 12.95
C GLY A 315 -6.17 -5.50 12.68
N ASN A 316 -5.30 -5.08 13.60
CA ASN A 316 -3.84 -5.17 13.52
C ASN A 316 -3.25 -4.57 12.24
N ILE A 317 -3.79 -3.41 11.82
CA ILE A 317 -3.19 -2.59 10.77
C ILE A 317 -1.82 -2.11 11.24
N ALA A 318 -0.78 -2.25 10.42
CA ALA A 318 0.57 -1.84 10.81
C ALA A 318 0.64 -0.32 11.06
N PRO A 319 1.47 0.17 12.00
CA PRO A 319 1.59 1.60 12.29
C PRO A 319 1.92 2.45 11.05
N VAL A 320 2.78 1.93 10.15
CA VAL A 320 3.12 2.58 8.86
C VAL A 320 1.89 2.79 7.96
N ASP A 321 0.91 1.88 8.04
CA ASP A 321 -0.32 1.92 7.25
C ASP A 321 -1.47 2.63 8.00
N LEU A 322 -1.32 2.91 9.30
CA LEU A 322 -2.41 3.39 10.15
C LEU A 322 -2.87 4.80 9.77
N ALA A 323 -1.92 5.71 9.48
CA ALA A 323 -2.26 7.07 9.05
C ALA A 323 -3.07 7.05 7.76
N GLN A 324 -2.68 6.20 6.81
CA GLN A 324 -3.38 6.02 5.55
C GLN A 324 -4.73 5.31 5.72
N ALA A 325 -4.81 4.30 6.58
CA ALA A 325 -6.07 3.63 6.90
C ALA A 325 -7.05 4.59 7.60
N ALA A 326 -6.56 5.53 8.41
CA ALA A 326 -7.38 6.55 9.08
C ALA A 326 -7.95 7.60 8.11
N ILE A 327 -7.38 7.77 6.92
CA ILE A 327 -7.91 8.67 5.88
C ILE A 327 -9.34 8.28 5.52
N GLY A 328 -9.70 7.00 5.42
CA GLY A 328 -11.04 6.59 5.02
C GLY A 328 -12.12 6.99 6.01
N PRO A 329 -12.01 6.62 7.30
CA PRO A 329 -12.93 7.11 8.32
C PRO A 329 -13.01 8.64 8.36
N GLY A 330 -11.87 9.34 8.30
CA GLY A 330 -11.85 10.80 8.28
C GLY A 330 -12.53 11.40 7.04
N MET A 331 -12.26 10.83 5.87
CA MET A 331 -12.87 11.26 4.61
C MET A 331 -14.33 10.85 4.50
N GLY A 332 -14.77 9.79 5.16
CA GLY A 332 -16.19 9.48 5.26
C GLY A 332 -16.96 10.53 6.03
N VAL A 333 -16.34 11.10 7.08
CA VAL A 333 -16.91 12.26 7.78
C VAL A 333 -16.98 13.49 6.89
N PHE A 334 -15.96 13.74 6.06
CA PHE A 334 -15.92 14.90 5.17
C PHE A 334 -16.89 14.78 3.98
N THR A 335 -16.90 13.61 3.32
CA THR A 335 -17.57 13.39 2.04
C THR A 335 -19.06 13.02 2.15
N ARG A 336 -19.58 12.82 3.36
CA ARG A 336 -21.04 12.72 3.60
C ARG A 336 -21.76 14.05 3.45
N TYR A 337 -21.05 15.17 3.60
CA TYR A 337 -21.59 16.49 3.37
C TYR A 337 -21.51 16.84 1.87
N ALA A 338 -22.47 17.63 1.39
CA ALA A 338 -22.41 18.17 0.05
C ALA A 338 -21.21 19.12 -0.10
N ARG A 339 -21.03 19.99 0.90
CA ARG A 339 -19.87 20.89 1.04
C ARG A 339 -19.61 21.15 2.53
N VAL A 340 -18.35 21.40 2.87
CA VAL A 340 -17.96 21.93 4.18
C VAL A 340 -17.47 23.36 3.98
N LEU A 341 -18.08 24.32 4.66
CA LEU A 341 -17.78 25.74 4.50
C LEU A 341 -16.86 26.25 5.61
N ASP A 342 -15.89 27.07 5.24
CA ASP A 342 -15.04 27.80 6.18
C ASP A 342 -15.76 29.02 6.79
N ALA A 343 -15.05 29.80 7.62
CA ALA A 343 -15.60 31.00 8.25
C ALA A 343 -15.92 32.14 7.26
N ALA A 344 -15.33 32.11 6.06
CA ALA A 344 -15.60 33.05 4.98
C ALA A 344 -16.71 32.57 4.01
N GLY A 345 -17.29 31.40 4.26
CA GLY A 345 -18.30 30.77 3.40
C GLY A 345 -17.72 30.11 2.15
N GLN A 346 -16.41 29.94 2.06
CA GLN A 346 -15.76 29.23 0.96
C GLN A 346 -15.77 27.71 1.23
N PRO A 347 -15.96 26.87 0.19
CA PRO A 347 -15.82 25.43 0.32
C PRO A 347 -14.39 25.05 0.72
N MET A 348 -14.25 24.23 1.75
CA MET A 348 -12.97 23.64 2.13
C MET A 348 -12.50 22.67 1.06
N THR A 349 -11.20 22.69 0.81
CA THR A 349 -10.52 21.77 -0.12
C THR A 349 -10.30 20.40 0.52
N VAL A 350 -10.11 19.37 -0.31
CA VAL A 350 -9.74 18.02 0.15
C VAL A 350 -8.43 18.05 0.93
N ARG A 351 -7.48 18.87 0.50
CA ARG A 351 -6.18 19.06 1.17
C ARG A 351 -6.34 19.57 2.60
N GLU A 352 -7.17 20.58 2.81
CA GLU A 352 -7.47 21.09 4.15
C GLU A 352 -8.15 20.03 5.01
N ALA A 353 -9.07 19.24 4.44
CA ALA A 353 -9.71 18.15 5.15
C ALA A 353 -8.70 17.07 5.58
N LEU A 354 -7.79 16.64 4.70
CA LEU A 354 -6.71 15.70 5.03
C LEU A 354 -5.81 16.21 6.15
N ALA A 355 -5.43 17.49 6.10
CA ALA A 355 -4.62 18.09 7.15
C ALA A 355 -5.32 18.03 8.53
N LEU A 356 -6.63 18.30 8.57
CA LEU A 356 -7.42 18.21 9.80
C LEU A 356 -7.63 16.77 10.28
N ILE A 357 -7.76 15.81 9.35
CA ILE A 357 -7.83 14.38 9.67
C ILE A 357 -6.53 13.91 10.32
N ASN A 358 -5.39 14.24 9.72
CA ASN A 358 -4.08 13.90 10.28
C ASN A 358 -3.85 14.59 11.63
N GLN A 359 -4.21 15.87 11.77
CA GLN A 359 -4.15 16.56 13.05
C GLN A 359 -5.02 15.87 14.11
N THR A 360 -6.25 15.50 13.77
CA THR A 360 -7.16 14.85 14.72
C THR A 360 -6.68 13.44 15.07
N LEU A 361 -6.11 12.71 14.12
CA LEU A 361 -5.47 11.41 14.37
C LEU A 361 -4.36 11.55 15.43
N ASP A 362 -3.50 12.55 15.28
CA ASP A 362 -2.42 12.83 16.24
C ASP A 362 -2.98 13.19 17.63
N GLU A 363 -4.03 14.02 17.69
CA GLU A 363 -4.71 14.37 18.94
C GLU A 363 -5.28 13.12 19.64
N VAL A 364 -5.95 12.24 18.91
CA VAL A 364 -6.54 11.01 19.45
C VAL A 364 -5.47 10.04 19.96
N LEU A 365 -4.38 9.88 19.22
CA LEU A 365 -3.25 9.05 19.65
C LEU A 365 -2.54 9.64 20.89
N ALA A 366 -2.50 10.97 21.00
CA ALA A 366 -1.96 11.64 22.18
C ALA A 366 -2.91 11.54 23.39
N GLU A 367 -4.23 11.58 23.19
CA GLU A 367 -5.20 11.38 24.27
C GLU A 367 -5.15 9.96 24.87
N GLN A 368 -4.82 8.94 24.06
CA GLN A 368 -4.55 7.58 24.54
C GLN A 368 -3.37 7.53 25.54
N GLU A 369 -2.46 8.52 25.54
CA GLU A 369 -1.40 8.60 26.55
C GLU A 369 -1.95 8.75 27.96
N GLY A 370 -3.17 9.27 28.13
CA GLY A 370 -3.83 9.42 29.43
C GLY A 370 -4.03 8.10 30.18
N ASP A 371 -4.16 7.00 29.45
CA ASP A 371 -4.37 5.65 30.00
C ASP A 371 -3.05 4.98 30.43
N PHE A 372 -1.89 5.58 30.11
CA PHE A 372 -0.58 5.05 30.47
C PHE A 372 -0.14 5.44 31.88
N ASP A 373 0.73 4.63 32.48
CA ASP A 373 1.36 4.94 33.76
C ASP A 373 2.17 6.27 33.69
N PRO A 374 2.28 7.03 34.81
CA PRO A 374 3.02 8.29 34.87
C PRO A 374 4.45 8.19 34.31
N GLU A 375 5.14 7.10 34.57
CA GLU A 375 6.50 6.81 34.15
C GLU A 375 6.59 6.70 32.62
N THR A 376 5.67 5.95 32.00
CA THR A 376 5.55 5.81 30.55
C THR A 376 5.19 7.15 29.89
N ARG A 377 4.26 7.93 30.46
CA ARG A 377 3.92 9.26 29.92
C ARG A 377 5.11 10.22 29.94
N TRP A 378 5.95 10.15 30.98
CA TRP A 378 7.19 10.89 31.02
C TRP A 378 8.16 10.41 29.94
N ALA A 379 8.34 9.10 29.79
CA ALA A 379 9.25 8.52 28.82
C ALA A 379 8.84 8.84 27.37
N VAL A 380 7.55 8.81 27.03
CA VAL A 380 7.03 9.25 25.72
C VAL A 380 7.36 10.73 25.47
N ALA A 381 7.11 11.60 26.45
CA ALA A 381 7.38 13.03 26.32
C ALA A 381 8.89 13.33 26.19
N TRP A 382 9.74 12.64 26.96
CA TRP A 382 11.19 12.74 26.84
C TRP A 382 11.68 12.22 25.49
N PHE A 383 11.17 11.06 25.07
CA PHE A 383 11.48 10.47 23.78
C PHE A 383 11.09 11.41 22.64
N GLU A 384 9.93 12.05 22.67
CA GLU A 384 9.52 13.03 21.66
C GLU A 384 10.53 14.18 21.48
N GLN A 385 11.13 14.66 22.57
CA GLN A 385 12.10 15.77 22.54
C GLN A 385 13.50 15.30 22.19
N MET A 386 14.04 14.34 22.96
CA MET A 386 15.46 13.97 22.95
C MET A 386 15.72 12.60 22.33
N GLY A 387 14.69 11.75 22.22
CA GLY A 387 14.83 10.37 21.77
C GLY A 387 15.58 9.54 22.81
N PHE A 388 16.51 8.70 22.34
CA PHE A 388 17.45 7.97 23.20
C PHE A 388 18.75 8.73 23.47
N ASN A 389 18.84 10.01 23.12
CA ASN A 389 20.04 10.81 23.33
C ASN A 389 20.08 11.40 24.75
N ASP A 390 21.28 11.79 25.18
CA ASP A 390 21.47 12.52 26.44
C ASP A 390 20.77 13.88 26.40
N GLY A 391 20.07 14.22 27.48
CA GLY A 391 19.53 15.56 27.73
C GLY A 391 19.87 16.08 29.13
N PRO A 392 19.61 17.38 29.39
CA PRO A 392 19.94 18.01 30.67
C PRO A 392 19.05 17.48 31.81
N PHE A 393 19.63 17.26 32.99
CA PHE A 393 18.88 16.84 34.18
C PHE A 393 17.77 17.84 34.57
N GLY A 394 18.01 19.14 34.41
CA GLY A 394 17.00 20.18 34.75
C GLY A 394 15.72 20.07 33.92
N ASP A 395 15.85 19.72 32.63
CA ASP A 395 14.69 19.50 31.75
C ASP A 395 13.95 18.22 32.15
N ALA A 396 14.71 17.15 32.47
CA ALA A 396 14.16 15.88 32.94
C ALA A 396 13.39 16.03 34.25
N GLU A 397 13.95 16.78 35.20
CA GLU A 397 13.33 17.07 36.49
C GLU A 397 12.04 17.89 36.33
N THR A 398 12.07 18.93 35.50
CA THR A 398 10.90 19.76 35.19
C THR A 398 9.78 18.93 34.56
N LEU A 399 10.13 18.06 33.61
CA LEU A 399 9.17 17.16 32.97
C LEU A 399 8.62 16.11 33.96
N SER A 400 9.46 15.61 34.88
CA SER A 400 9.03 14.62 35.89
C SER A 400 7.97 15.18 36.82
N LYS A 401 8.16 16.42 37.29
CA LYS A 401 7.18 17.17 38.10
C LYS A 401 5.88 17.39 37.33
N ALA A 402 5.96 17.75 36.03
CA ALA A 402 4.77 17.96 35.20
C ALA A 402 3.96 16.68 34.95
N LYS A 403 4.57 15.50 35.07
CA LYS A 403 3.93 14.18 34.87
C LYS A 403 3.68 13.42 36.18
N ASN A 404 3.80 14.09 37.33
CA ASN A 404 3.61 13.51 38.67
C ASN A 404 4.51 12.27 38.95
N THR A 405 5.77 12.32 38.54
CA THR A 405 6.79 11.30 38.85
C THR A 405 8.12 11.96 39.24
N SER A 406 9.19 11.18 39.47
CA SER A 406 10.54 11.69 39.76
C SER A 406 11.61 10.97 38.94
N VAL A 407 12.74 11.64 38.69
CA VAL A 407 13.85 11.05 37.91
C VAL A 407 14.45 9.83 38.63
N GLU A 408 14.44 9.82 39.96
CA GLU A 408 14.87 8.68 40.78
C GLU A 408 13.92 7.50 40.60
N THR A 409 12.61 7.76 40.63
CA THR A 409 11.58 6.72 40.44
C THR A 409 11.69 6.08 39.06
N LEU A 410 11.96 6.90 38.03
CA LEU A 410 12.19 6.44 36.66
C LEU A 410 13.49 5.63 36.51
N ALA A 411 14.55 6.01 37.24
CA ALA A 411 15.81 5.27 37.26
C ALA A 411 15.68 3.93 38.00
N GLU A 412 14.96 3.91 39.14
CA GLU A 412 14.63 2.70 39.90
C GLU A 412 13.77 1.72 39.10
N ALA A 413 12.84 2.24 38.30
CA ALA A 413 12.01 1.45 37.39
C ALA A 413 12.79 0.99 36.13
N GLY A 414 14.08 1.33 35.99
CA GLY A 414 14.90 0.83 34.88
C GLY A 414 14.64 1.49 33.52
N LEU A 415 13.98 2.65 33.46
CA LEU A 415 13.67 3.34 32.19
C LEU A 415 14.81 4.23 31.70
N LEU A 416 15.59 4.80 32.61
CA LEU A 416 16.61 5.80 32.30
C LEU A 416 17.89 5.65 33.10
N ALA A 417 18.97 6.21 32.55
CA ALA A 417 20.21 6.45 33.26
C ALA A 417 20.34 7.94 33.57
N SER A 418 20.57 8.28 34.84
CA SER A 418 20.92 9.62 35.31
C SER A 418 22.35 9.62 35.87
N ARG A 419 23.31 10.19 35.15
CA ARG A 419 24.72 10.31 35.57
C ARG A 419 25.33 11.61 35.08
N GLY A 420 26.08 12.29 35.94
CA GLY A 420 26.86 13.48 35.56
C GLY A 420 26.03 14.67 35.08
N GLY A 421 24.83 14.88 35.64
CA GLY A 421 23.93 15.97 35.24
C GLY A 421 23.21 15.75 33.89
N LYS A 422 23.35 14.55 33.31
CA LYS A 422 22.67 14.13 32.09
C LYS A 422 21.71 12.98 32.37
N VAL A 423 20.62 12.97 31.61
CA VAL A 423 19.57 11.94 31.65
C VAL A 423 19.39 11.38 30.24
N ARG A 424 19.30 10.05 30.12
CA ARG A 424 18.95 9.38 28.85
C ARG A 424 18.07 8.15 29.10
N LEU A 425 17.18 7.85 28.16
CA LEU A 425 16.45 6.59 28.14
C LEU A 425 17.38 5.43 27.74
N PHE A 426 17.12 4.23 28.25
CA PHE A 426 17.81 3.02 27.79
C PHE A 426 17.30 2.58 26.43
N ARG A 427 18.22 2.14 25.56
CA ARG A 427 17.87 1.50 24.29
C ARG A 427 17.45 0.05 24.51
N PRO A 428 16.63 -0.55 23.62
CA PRO A 428 16.27 -1.97 23.71
C PRO A 428 17.47 -2.92 23.91
N SER A 429 18.60 -2.64 23.27
CA SER A 429 19.82 -3.44 23.37
C SER A 429 20.55 -3.34 24.72
N GLU A 430 20.24 -2.33 25.53
CA GLU A 430 20.84 -2.10 26.84
C GLU A 430 20.01 -2.68 27.98
N LEU A 431 18.79 -3.13 27.68
CA LEU A 431 17.88 -3.70 28.67
C LEU A 431 18.32 -5.11 29.09
N PRO A 432 18.09 -5.51 30.36
CA PRO A 432 18.56 -6.80 30.87
C PRO A 432 18.03 -8.01 30.09
N ALA A 433 18.92 -8.94 29.74
CA ALA A 433 18.57 -10.16 29.02
C ALA A 433 17.64 -11.09 29.82
N GLU A 434 17.89 -11.18 31.13
CA GLU A 434 17.21 -12.05 32.09
C GLU A 434 15.99 -11.39 32.76
N TRP A 435 15.48 -10.28 32.20
CA TRP A 435 14.31 -9.60 32.75
C TRP A 435 13.08 -10.51 32.74
N GLN A 436 12.39 -10.59 33.88
CA GLN A 436 11.17 -11.36 34.05
C GLN A 436 10.08 -10.47 34.62
N PRO A 437 8.91 -10.33 33.95
CA PRO A 437 7.81 -9.51 34.42
C PRO A 437 7.38 -9.83 35.87
N ARG A 438 7.46 -11.10 36.27
CA ARG A 438 7.00 -11.56 37.59
C ARG A 438 7.87 -11.09 38.76
N HIS A 439 9.14 -10.78 38.51
CA HIS A 439 10.09 -10.33 39.53
C HIS A 439 10.21 -8.81 39.58
N ASP A 440 9.51 -8.11 38.70
CA ASP A 440 9.52 -6.66 38.62
C ASP A 440 8.38 -6.06 39.46
N ALA A 441 8.77 -5.29 40.49
CA ALA A 441 7.82 -4.64 41.37
C ALA A 441 7.13 -3.43 40.73
N ARG A 442 7.68 -2.86 39.64
CA ARG A 442 7.20 -1.65 38.96
C ARG A 442 7.20 -1.81 37.44
N LEU A 443 6.47 -2.81 36.96
CA LEU A 443 6.15 -2.99 35.54
C LEU A 443 5.55 -1.73 34.90
N THR A 444 6.32 -1.06 34.05
CA THR A 444 5.86 0.07 33.22
C THR A 444 5.56 -0.38 31.80
N ILE A 445 4.63 0.31 31.12
CA ILE A 445 4.30 0.01 29.72
C ILE A 445 5.49 0.28 28.79
N TRP A 446 6.28 1.31 29.09
CA TRP A 446 7.52 1.62 28.39
C TRP A 446 8.49 0.43 28.39
N GLU A 447 8.80 -0.10 29.57
CA GLU A 447 9.72 -1.23 29.73
C GLU A 447 9.20 -2.49 29.03
N MET A 448 7.93 -2.85 29.24
CA MET A 448 7.29 -4.00 28.57
C MET A 448 7.45 -3.93 27.05
N THR A 449 7.22 -2.76 26.46
CA THR A 449 7.29 -2.55 25.01
C THR A 449 8.70 -2.76 24.48
N HIS A 450 9.71 -2.18 25.14
CA HIS A 450 11.09 -2.27 24.68
C HIS A 450 11.71 -3.66 24.93
N HIS A 451 11.27 -4.37 25.98
CA HIS A 451 11.63 -5.78 26.17
C HIS A 451 11.02 -6.69 25.11
N LEU A 452 9.75 -6.47 24.73
CA LEU A 452 9.12 -7.21 23.63
C LEU A 452 9.88 -6.99 22.31
N ILE A 453 10.30 -5.76 22.01
CA ILE A 453 11.14 -5.45 20.84
C ILE A 453 12.48 -6.19 20.91
N ARG A 454 13.18 -6.10 22.05
CA ARG A 454 14.49 -6.76 22.24
C ARG A 454 14.39 -8.27 21.99
N VAL A 455 13.38 -8.91 22.56
CA VAL A 455 13.18 -10.36 22.42
C VAL A 455 12.75 -10.72 20.99
N LEU A 456 11.93 -9.90 20.35
CA LEU A 456 11.55 -10.10 18.94
C LEU A 456 12.77 -10.03 18.00
N GLU A 457 13.66 -9.06 18.21
CA GLU A 457 14.87 -8.90 17.40
C GLU A 457 15.88 -10.05 17.61
N LYS A 458 15.98 -10.60 18.83
CA LYS A 458 16.95 -11.64 19.18
C LYS A 458 16.43 -13.07 18.93
N ASP A 459 15.25 -13.35 19.45
CA ASP A 459 14.70 -14.71 19.59
C ASP A 459 13.46 -14.93 18.68
N GLY A 460 13.08 -13.92 17.89
CA GLY A 460 11.97 -13.97 16.96
C GLY A 460 10.58 -14.02 17.62
N GLU A 461 9.57 -14.32 16.82
CA GLU A 461 8.15 -14.29 17.22
C GLU A 461 7.84 -15.27 18.36
N SER A 462 8.53 -16.41 18.40
CA SER A 462 8.37 -17.44 19.44
C SER A 462 8.85 -16.99 20.82
N GLY A 463 9.94 -16.21 20.87
CA GLY A 463 10.46 -15.62 22.10
C GLY A 463 9.54 -14.51 22.60
N ALA A 464 9.15 -13.61 21.71
CA ALA A 464 8.23 -12.52 22.03
C ALA A 464 6.87 -13.05 22.52
N ALA A 465 6.37 -14.15 21.94
CA ALA A 465 5.16 -14.84 22.40
C ALA A 465 5.28 -15.40 23.83
N ALA A 466 6.46 -15.92 24.21
CA ALA A 466 6.69 -16.39 25.58
C ALA A 466 6.59 -15.25 26.58
N LEU A 467 7.14 -14.08 26.23
CA LEU A 467 7.07 -12.89 27.07
C LEU A 467 5.64 -12.32 27.12
N ALA A 468 4.97 -12.21 25.97
CA ALA A 468 3.58 -11.76 25.90
C ALA A 468 2.63 -12.64 26.74
N ALA A 469 2.83 -13.96 26.73
CA ALA A 469 2.06 -14.89 27.57
C ALA A 469 2.25 -14.63 29.08
N GLN A 470 3.43 -14.20 29.51
CA GLN A 470 3.69 -13.83 30.91
C GLN A 470 3.06 -12.48 31.28
N LEU A 471 3.00 -11.54 30.33
CA LEU A 471 2.40 -10.21 30.51
C LEU A 471 0.86 -10.23 30.52
N GLY A 472 0.25 -11.25 29.88
CA GLY A 472 -1.20 -11.39 29.81
C GLY A 472 -1.86 -10.20 29.12
N SER A 473 -2.94 -9.66 29.69
CA SER A 473 -3.69 -8.53 29.10
C SER A 473 -2.86 -7.25 28.97
N ARG A 474 -1.77 -7.08 29.73
CA ARG A 474 -0.89 -5.91 29.65
C ARG A 474 -0.03 -5.88 28.39
N ALA A 475 0.16 -7.02 27.72
CA ALA A 475 0.85 -7.09 26.44
C ALA A 475 0.15 -6.22 25.39
N GLU A 476 -1.18 -6.16 25.42
CA GLU A 476 -1.96 -5.36 24.48
C GLU A 476 -1.72 -3.85 24.66
N THR A 477 -1.57 -3.39 25.90
CA THR A 477 -1.21 -1.98 26.19
C THR A 477 0.20 -1.64 25.71
N ALA A 478 1.14 -2.61 25.74
CA ALA A 478 2.47 -2.43 25.15
C ALA A 478 2.39 -2.29 23.61
N ARG A 479 1.48 -3.01 22.96
CA ARG A 479 1.20 -2.85 21.53
C ARG A 479 0.60 -1.47 21.23
N GLU A 480 -0.33 -0.99 22.04
CA GLU A 480 -0.89 0.37 21.92
C GLU A 480 0.20 1.44 22.02
N LEU A 481 1.14 1.29 22.96
CA LEU A 481 2.29 2.19 23.07
C LEU A 481 3.17 2.17 21.81
N ALA A 482 3.37 1.01 21.18
CA ALA A 482 4.15 0.90 19.94
C ALA A 482 3.56 1.74 18.79
N TYR A 483 2.23 1.82 18.67
CA TYR A 483 1.60 2.72 17.69
C TYR A 483 1.94 4.18 17.96
N ARG A 484 1.87 4.62 19.21
CA ARG A 484 2.20 6.01 19.59
C ARG A 484 3.67 6.34 19.32
N LEU A 485 4.58 5.44 19.70
CA LEU A 485 6.02 5.64 19.49
C LEU A 485 6.39 5.68 18.01
N TYR A 486 5.73 4.87 17.18
CA TYR A 486 5.89 4.95 15.73
C TYR A 486 5.53 6.33 15.18
N THR A 487 4.36 6.88 15.53
CA THR A 487 3.94 8.22 15.09
C THR A 487 4.90 9.32 15.56
N VAL A 488 5.42 9.21 16.80
CA VAL A 488 6.45 10.14 17.30
C VAL A 488 7.72 10.05 16.45
N CYS A 489 8.17 8.85 16.11
CA CYS A 489 9.35 8.63 15.28
C CYS A 489 9.20 9.21 13.88
N GLU A 490 8.06 9.00 13.22
CA GLU A 490 7.81 9.55 11.87
C GLU A 490 7.91 11.07 11.87
N ARG A 491 7.20 11.75 12.78
CA ARG A 491 7.22 13.22 12.90
C ARG A 491 8.61 13.78 13.21
N LYS A 492 9.43 13.04 13.98
CA LYS A 492 10.80 13.43 14.34
C LYS A 492 11.85 12.90 13.35
N LYS A 493 11.43 12.29 12.23
CA LYS A 493 12.28 11.69 11.19
C LYS A 493 13.29 10.66 11.74
N ARG A 494 12.84 9.81 12.67
CA ARG A 494 13.63 8.76 13.35
C ARG A 494 13.32 7.37 12.80
N ALA A 495 13.80 7.11 11.58
CA ALA A 495 13.45 5.91 10.83
C ALA A 495 13.94 4.60 11.49
N GLN A 496 15.09 4.61 12.15
CA GLN A 496 15.67 3.40 12.75
C GLN A 496 14.80 2.87 13.90
N GLU A 497 14.34 3.76 14.77
CA GLU A 497 13.44 3.42 15.87
C GLU A 497 12.03 3.07 15.37
N ALA A 498 11.53 3.77 14.34
CA ALA A 498 10.22 3.47 13.73
C ALA A 498 10.13 2.02 13.22
N LEU A 499 11.22 1.47 12.67
CA LEU A 499 11.27 0.09 12.19
C LEU A 499 10.96 -0.93 13.28
N ALA A 500 11.52 -0.74 14.48
CA ALA A 500 11.34 -1.66 15.60
C ALA A 500 9.89 -1.68 16.09
N TYR A 501 9.26 -0.50 16.23
CA TYR A 501 7.86 -0.39 16.62
C TYR A 501 6.90 -0.98 15.56
N ASN A 502 7.19 -0.73 14.28
CA ASN A 502 6.42 -1.30 13.18
C ASN A 502 6.53 -2.83 13.14
N ALA A 503 7.74 -3.39 13.31
CA ALA A 503 7.98 -4.82 13.33
C ALA A 503 7.21 -5.52 14.46
N LEU A 504 7.20 -4.95 15.67
CA LEU A 504 6.47 -5.50 16.80
C LEU A 504 4.97 -5.65 16.50
N VAL A 505 4.34 -4.61 15.95
CA VAL A 505 2.91 -4.65 15.63
C VAL A 505 2.62 -5.58 14.46
N GLN A 506 3.50 -5.62 13.45
CA GLN A 506 3.32 -6.53 12.31
C GLN A 506 3.38 -8.01 12.70
N SER A 507 4.29 -8.38 13.61
CA SER A 507 4.40 -9.74 14.13
C SER A 507 3.38 -10.08 15.22
N TRP A 508 2.59 -9.10 15.69
CA TRP A 508 1.65 -9.29 16.80
C TRP A 508 0.63 -10.42 16.61
N PRO A 509 0.02 -10.65 15.43
CA PRO A 509 -0.97 -11.72 15.26
C PRO A 509 -0.38 -13.10 15.55
N GLU A 510 0.86 -13.34 15.12
CA GLU A 510 1.57 -14.59 15.37
C GLU A 510 2.05 -14.68 16.81
N ILE A 511 2.56 -13.58 17.37
CA ILE A 511 2.92 -13.48 18.80
C ILE A 511 1.72 -13.83 19.68
N ALA A 512 0.54 -13.26 19.40
CA ALA A 512 -0.69 -13.49 20.14
C ALA A 512 -1.20 -14.94 19.99
N ARG A 513 -1.14 -15.51 18.78
CA ARG A 513 -1.49 -16.92 18.53
C ARG A 513 -0.61 -17.87 19.34
N LEU A 514 0.72 -17.70 19.24
CA LEU A 514 1.71 -18.51 19.96
C LEU A 514 1.62 -18.31 21.49
N ALA A 515 1.32 -17.10 21.95
CA ALA A 515 1.13 -16.82 23.38
C ALA A 515 -0.12 -17.53 23.93
N ALA A 516 -1.22 -17.53 23.17
CA ALA A 516 -2.44 -18.25 23.53
C ALA A 516 -2.24 -19.77 23.55
N GLU A 517 -1.50 -20.33 22.58
CA GLU A 517 -1.14 -21.76 22.55
C GLU A 517 -0.30 -22.15 23.77
N LYS A 518 0.70 -21.33 24.14
CA LYS A 518 1.52 -21.54 25.34
C LYS A 518 0.71 -21.44 26.62
N ALA A 519 -0.21 -20.49 26.71
CA ALA A 519 -1.10 -20.35 27.86
C ALA A 519 -2.04 -21.56 28.01
N ALA A 520 -2.49 -22.14 26.89
CA ALA A 520 -3.33 -23.34 26.87
C ALA A 520 -2.56 -24.62 27.21
N SER A 521 -1.26 -24.70 26.92
CA SER A 521 -0.44 -25.89 27.22
C SER A 521 -0.09 -26.10 28.70
N GLY A 522 -0.42 -25.17 29.61
CA GLY A 522 -0.16 -25.30 31.05
C GLY A 522 1.33 -25.33 31.42
N PRO A 523 1.69 -25.18 32.70
CA PRO A 523 3.09 -25.24 33.11
C PRO A 523 3.60 -26.67 32.94
N VAL A 524 4.71 -26.83 32.22
CA VAL A 524 5.50 -28.06 32.23
C VAL A 524 5.84 -28.35 33.67
N GLN A 525 5.31 -29.46 34.19
CA GLN A 525 5.53 -29.97 35.52
C GLN A 525 7.04 -30.23 35.68
N GLU A 526 7.74 -29.31 36.35
CA GLU A 526 9.11 -29.56 36.79
C GLU A 526 9.09 -30.82 37.67
N ARG A 527 9.79 -31.85 37.21
CA ARG A 527 10.07 -33.04 38.01
C ARG A 527 10.79 -32.60 39.28
N LEU A 528 10.13 -32.74 40.41
CA LEU A 528 10.77 -32.80 41.71
C LEU A 528 11.59 -34.09 41.77
N ASP A 529 12.90 -33.96 41.62
CA ASP A 529 13.84 -35.02 42.01
C ASP A 529 13.92 -35.03 43.55
N PHE A 530 13.47 -36.15 44.13
CA PHE A 530 13.63 -36.48 45.56
C PHE A 530 14.96 -37.20 45.81
#